data_AF-A0A3A5M2R4-F1
#
_entry.id   AF-A0A3A5M2R4-F1
#
_cell.length_a   1.000
_cell.length_b   1.000
_cell.length_c   1.000
_cell.angle_alpha   90.00
_cell.angle_beta   90.00
_cell.angle_gamma   90.00
#
_symmetry.space_group_name_H-M   'P 1'
#
loop_
_entity.id
_entity.type
_entity.pdbx_description
1 polymer ?
#
loop_
_entity_poly.entity_id
_entity_poly.type
_entity_poly.pdbx_seq_one_letter_code
_entity_poly.pdbx_strand_id
1 'polypeptide(L)'
;MAAPRKSAQQVAAREKARAKAQELTERHERLIDLAAEFFEQEQQAEQIRAEAQERADAILAKAEQDAEAAAKEAGVKVQQMLDTGESRAAVAARLGLSAAEMKRALDGAVVDPSSTDSGDPKTASPLAGTADEIAEQVTAETKAA
;
A
#
# COMPACT_ATOMS: atom_id res chain seq x y z
N MET A 1 -82.27 -0.65 21.73
CA MET A 1 -81.16 -0.12 20.91
C MET A 1 -79.82 -0.57 21.52
N ALA A 2 -79.27 -1.72 21.14
CA ALA A 2 -78.01 -2.22 21.69
C ALA A 2 -77.21 -2.99 20.63
N ALA A 3 -76.24 -2.34 19.98
CA ALA A 3 -75.21 -3.02 19.19
C ALA A 3 -73.85 -2.27 19.00
N PRO A 4 -73.37 -1.36 19.89
CA PRO A 4 -72.08 -0.68 19.64
C PRO A 4 -70.82 -1.52 19.97
N ARG A 5 -70.95 -2.71 20.57
CA ARG A 5 -69.79 -3.46 21.10
C ARG A 5 -69.02 -4.27 20.04
N LYS A 6 -69.71 -4.80 19.01
CA LYS A 6 -69.07 -5.60 17.96
C LYS A 6 -68.23 -4.75 17.00
N SER A 7 -68.65 -3.53 16.69
CA SER A 7 -67.87 -2.62 15.85
C SER A 7 -66.61 -2.10 16.56
N ALA A 8 -66.70 -1.75 17.85
CA ALA A 8 -65.56 -1.30 18.63
C ALA A 8 -64.46 -2.39 18.74
N GLN A 9 -64.84 -3.65 18.95
CA GLN A 9 -63.89 -4.76 18.96
C GLN A 9 -63.26 -5.02 17.57
N GLN A 10 -64.01 -4.86 16.48
CA GLN A 10 -63.49 -5.05 15.13
C GLN A 10 -62.52 -3.92 14.72
N VAL A 11 -62.77 -2.69 15.15
CA VAL A 11 -61.86 -1.55 14.96
C VAL A 11 -60.56 -1.76 15.76
N ALA A 12 -60.65 -2.11 17.04
CA ALA A 12 -59.47 -2.38 17.87
C ALA A 12 -58.62 -3.56 17.33
N ALA A 13 -59.25 -4.60 16.77
CA ALA A 13 -58.53 -5.70 16.14
C ALA A 13 -57.79 -5.26 14.86
N ARG A 14 -58.40 -4.39 14.04
CA ARG A 14 -57.76 -3.84 12.84
C ARG A 14 -56.61 -2.90 13.19
N GLU A 15 -56.77 -2.05 14.21
CA GLU A 15 -55.70 -1.17 14.69
C GLU A 15 -54.52 -1.97 15.23
N LYS A 16 -54.76 -3.02 16.04
CA LYS A 16 -53.70 -3.90 16.53
C LYS A 16 -52.99 -4.67 15.41
N ALA A 17 -53.71 -5.08 14.36
CA ALA A 17 -53.12 -5.70 13.19
C ALA A 17 -52.25 -4.73 12.39
N ARG A 18 -52.70 -3.48 12.23
CA ARG A 18 -51.91 -2.41 11.58
C ARG A 18 -50.66 -2.06 12.38
N ALA A 19 -50.76 -1.89 13.68
CA ALA A 19 -49.61 -1.61 14.55
C ALA A 19 -48.56 -2.72 14.47
N LYS A 20 -48.98 -3.99 14.49
CA LYS A 20 -48.05 -5.12 14.32
C LYS A 20 -47.43 -5.17 12.92
N ALA A 21 -48.19 -4.85 11.88
CA ALA A 21 -47.66 -4.80 10.52
C ALA A 21 -46.61 -3.68 10.38
N GLN A 22 -46.86 -2.51 10.99
CA GLN A 22 -45.91 -1.40 11.04
C GLN A 22 -44.64 -1.78 11.81
N GLU A 23 -44.77 -2.37 13.00
CA GLU A 23 -43.62 -2.81 13.81
C GLU A 23 -42.74 -3.83 13.07
N LEU A 24 -43.35 -4.80 12.38
CA LEU A 24 -42.61 -5.75 11.56
C LEU A 24 -41.92 -5.06 10.37
N THR A 25 -42.59 -4.11 9.72
CA THR A 25 -42.03 -3.36 8.59
C THR A 25 -40.84 -2.53 9.03
N GLU A 26 -40.97 -1.75 10.10
CA GLU A 26 -39.86 -0.96 10.67
C GLU A 26 -38.67 -1.83 11.07
N ARG A 27 -38.93 -3.01 11.65
CA ARG A 27 -37.86 -3.95 11.97
C ARG A 27 -37.17 -4.47 10.70
N HIS A 28 -37.91 -4.76 9.65
CA HIS A 28 -37.35 -5.21 8.39
C HIS A 28 -36.55 -4.11 7.68
N GLU A 29 -37.04 -2.88 7.68
CA GLU A 29 -36.30 -1.72 7.14
C GLU A 29 -34.96 -1.55 7.87
N ARG A 30 -34.96 -1.58 9.21
CA ARG A 30 -33.70 -1.53 9.99
C ARG A 30 -32.75 -2.68 9.68
N LEU A 31 -33.27 -3.88 9.44
CA LEU A 31 -32.42 -5.02 9.05
C LEU A 31 -31.84 -4.86 7.65
N ILE A 32 -32.58 -4.24 6.73
CA ILE A 32 -32.09 -3.94 5.38
C ILE A 32 -30.97 -2.90 5.46
N ASP A 33 -31.16 -1.83 6.23
CA ASP A 33 -30.14 -0.78 6.40
C ASP A 33 -28.85 -1.35 7.02
N LEU A 34 -28.97 -2.14 8.09
CA LEU A 34 -27.82 -2.80 8.72
C LEU A 34 -27.13 -3.80 7.78
N ALA A 35 -27.87 -4.49 6.92
CA ALA A 35 -27.29 -5.39 5.94
C ALA A 35 -26.53 -4.62 4.86
N ALA A 36 -27.07 -3.48 4.40
CA ALA A 36 -26.38 -2.61 3.44
C ALA A 36 -25.05 -2.10 4.03
N GLU A 37 -25.09 -1.56 5.25
CA GLU A 37 -23.89 -1.12 5.96
C GLU A 37 -22.87 -2.26 6.15
N PHE A 38 -23.33 -3.47 6.50
CA PHE A 38 -22.45 -4.62 6.64
C PHE A 38 -21.70 -4.94 5.33
N PHE A 39 -22.40 -5.00 4.21
CA PHE A 39 -21.76 -5.31 2.92
C PHE A 39 -20.82 -4.21 2.45
N GLU A 40 -21.17 -2.94 2.68
CA GLU A 40 -20.27 -1.82 2.40
C GLU A 40 -18.98 -1.93 3.22
N GLN A 41 -19.09 -2.24 4.52
CA GLN A 41 -17.94 -2.40 5.41
C GLN A 41 -17.10 -3.64 5.05
N GLU A 42 -17.75 -4.76 4.69
CA GLU A 42 -17.06 -5.97 4.23
C GLU A 42 -16.26 -5.67 2.96
N GLN A 43 -16.87 -5.01 1.99
CA GLN A 43 -16.22 -4.63 0.75
C GLN A 43 -15.05 -3.65 0.99
N GLN A 44 -15.22 -2.67 1.89
CA GLN A 44 -14.14 -1.77 2.28
C GLN A 44 -12.98 -2.53 2.95
N ALA A 45 -13.28 -3.50 3.81
CA ALA A 45 -12.25 -4.33 4.44
C ALA A 45 -11.48 -5.17 3.42
N GLU A 46 -12.16 -5.73 2.41
CA GLU A 46 -11.52 -6.45 1.32
C GLU A 46 -10.62 -5.54 0.48
N GLN A 47 -11.09 -4.34 0.13
CA GLN A 47 -10.29 -3.35 -0.61
C GLN A 47 -9.03 -2.96 0.16
N ILE A 48 -9.15 -2.67 1.46
CA ILE A 48 -7.99 -2.35 2.32
C ILE A 48 -6.97 -3.49 2.32
N ARG A 49 -7.43 -4.74 2.41
CA ARG A 49 -6.54 -5.92 2.38
C ARG A 49 -5.86 -6.06 1.02
N ALA A 50 -6.60 -5.90 -0.07
CA ALA A 50 -6.05 -5.99 -1.42
C ALA A 50 -5.00 -4.90 -1.67
N GLU A 51 -5.29 -3.64 -1.33
CA GLU A 51 -4.34 -2.54 -1.45
C GLU A 51 -3.09 -2.75 -0.58
N ALA A 52 -3.26 -3.28 0.64
CA ALA A 52 -2.12 -3.56 1.51
C ALA A 52 -1.22 -4.65 0.93
N GLN A 53 -1.79 -5.69 0.33
CA GLN A 53 -1.04 -6.74 -0.36
C GLN A 53 -0.31 -6.19 -1.59
N GLU A 54 -1.00 -5.43 -2.44
CA GLU A 54 -0.38 -4.81 -3.62
C GLU A 54 0.82 -3.92 -3.23
N ARG A 55 0.69 -3.12 -2.17
CA ARG A 55 1.79 -2.28 -1.67
C ARG A 55 2.93 -3.12 -1.09
N ALA A 56 2.63 -4.20 -0.37
CA ALA A 56 3.64 -5.09 0.16
C ALA A 56 4.44 -5.76 -0.98
N ASP A 57 3.75 -6.26 -2.01
CA ASP A 57 4.36 -6.89 -3.17
C ASP A 57 5.22 -5.89 -3.95
N ALA A 58 4.74 -4.65 -4.12
CA ALA A 58 5.52 -3.59 -4.76
C ALA A 58 6.80 -3.25 -3.98
N ILE A 59 6.74 -3.21 -2.65
CA ILE A 59 7.90 -2.98 -1.79
C ILE A 59 8.89 -4.14 -1.89
N LEU A 60 8.40 -5.38 -1.85
CA LEU A 60 9.24 -6.57 -1.96
C LEU A 60 9.93 -6.64 -3.32
N ALA A 61 9.19 -6.43 -4.41
CA ALA A 61 9.76 -6.41 -5.76
C ALA A 61 10.83 -5.33 -5.92
N LYS A 62 10.60 -4.13 -5.37
CA LYS A 62 11.60 -3.06 -5.38
C LYS A 62 12.83 -3.42 -4.53
N ALA A 63 12.62 -3.97 -3.34
CA ALA A 63 13.71 -4.38 -2.47
C ALA A 63 14.56 -5.49 -3.09
N GLU A 64 13.95 -6.43 -3.83
CA GLU A 64 14.67 -7.46 -4.58
C GLU A 64 15.51 -6.84 -5.71
N GLN A 65 14.95 -5.91 -6.49
CA GLN A 65 15.69 -5.19 -7.53
C GLN A 65 16.87 -4.39 -6.96
N ASP A 66 16.64 -3.67 -5.87
CA ASP A 66 17.68 -2.87 -5.18
C ASP A 66 18.78 -3.78 -4.61
N ALA A 67 18.40 -4.95 -4.05
CA ALA A 67 19.36 -5.93 -3.55
C ALA A 67 20.18 -6.57 -4.68
N GLU A 68 19.56 -6.88 -5.82
CA GLU A 68 20.26 -7.36 -7.01
C GLU A 68 21.24 -6.32 -7.56
N ALA A 69 20.83 -5.05 -7.63
CA ALA A 69 21.70 -3.95 -8.05
C ALA A 69 22.91 -3.81 -7.11
N ALA A 70 22.68 -3.78 -5.79
CA ALA A 70 23.75 -3.73 -4.80
C ALA A 70 24.69 -4.94 -4.88
N ALA A 71 24.17 -6.14 -5.15
CA ALA A 71 24.97 -7.34 -5.32
C ALA A 71 25.86 -7.26 -6.57
N LYS A 72 25.36 -6.73 -7.69
CA LYS A 72 26.15 -6.47 -8.91
C LYS A 72 27.26 -5.47 -8.64
N GLU A 73 26.94 -4.34 -7.99
CA GLU A 73 27.93 -3.33 -7.62
C GLU A 73 29.03 -3.88 -6.72
N ALA A 74 28.65 -4.69 -5.71
CA ALA A 74 29.61 -5.38 -4.85
C ALA A 74 30.53 -6.29 -5.67
N GLY A 75 29.98 -7.03 -6.64
CA GLY A 75 30.75 -7.85 -7.57
C GLY A 75 31.76 -7.05 -8.40
N VAL A 76 31.35 -5.89 -8.93
CA VAL A 76 32.26 -4.96 -9.64
C VAL A 76 33.39 -4.50 -8.73
N LYS A 77 33.12 -4.20 -7.46
CA LYS A 77 34.17 -3.85 -6.49
C LYS A 77 35.14 -5.00 -6.22
N VAL A 78 34.65 -6.24 -6.12
CA VAL A 78 35.52 -7.42 -6.01
C VAL A 78 36.40 -7.56 -7.24
N GLN A 79 35.85 -7.34 -8.44
CA GLN A 79 36.63 -7.39 -9.69
C GLN A 79 37.71 -6.29 -9.72
N GLN A 80 37.36 -5.06 -9.35
CA GLN A 80 38.33 -3.97 -9.20
C GLN A 80 39.45 -4.30 -8.21
N MET A 81 39.16 -5.00 -7.11
CA MET A 81 40.18 -5.46 -6.17
C MET A 81 41.12 -6.50 -6.81
N LEU A 82 40.61 -7.41 -7.65
CA LEU A 82 41.43 -8.38 -8.36
C LEU A 82 42.30 -7.72 -9.43
N ASP A 83 41.79 -6.67 -10.08
CA ASP A 83 42.51 -5.92 -11.10
C ASP A 83 43.72 -5.16 -10.53
N THR A 84 43.77 -4.94 -9.21
CA THR A 84 44.98 -4.42 -8.53
C THR A 84 46.13 -5.43 -8.46
N GLY A 85 45.89 -6.68 -8.87
CA GLY A 85 46.88 -7.77 -8.84
C GLY A 85 46.86 -8.63 -7.58
N GLU A 86 45.93 -8.38 -6.64
CA GLU A 86 45.72 -9.25 -5.48
C GLU A 86 45.13 -10.61 -5.91
N SER A 87 45.60 -11.69 -5.27
CA SER A 87 45.05 -13.02 -5.53
C SER A 87 43.61 -13.14 -5.00
N ARG A 88 42.78 -13.97 -5.65
CA ARG A 88 41.40 -14.26 -5.18
C ARG A 88 41.34 -14.69 -3.71
N ALA A 89 42.30 -15.51 -3.26
CA ALA A 89 42.36 -15.95 -1.87
C ALA A 89 42.64 -14.79 -0.89
N ALA A 90 43.48 -13.84 -1.27
CA ALA A 90 43.78 -12.66 -0.47
C ALA A 90 42.58 -11.71 -0.39
N VAL A 91 41.92 -11.45 -1.52
CA VAL A 91 40.70 -10.62 -1.56
C VAL A 91 39.57 -11.27 -0.75
N ALA A 92 39.40 -12.60 -0.83
CA ALA A 92 38.39 -13.35 -0.07
C ALA A 92 38.63 -13.24 1.43
N ALA A 93 39.88 -13.46 1.87
CA ALA A 93 40.26 -13.30 3.27
C ALA A 93 40.05 -11.86 3.77
N ARG A 94 40.29 -10.86 2.91
CA ARG A 94 40.14 -9.44 3.26
C ARG A 94 38.69 -9.00 3.38
N LEU A 95 37.80 -9.55 2.56
CA LEU A 95 36.36 -9.28 2.58
C LEU A 95 35.59 -10.23 3.50
N GLY A 96 36.26 -11.23 4.10
CA GLY A 96 35.62 -12.26 4.93
C GLY A 96 34.69 -13.19 4.15
N LEU A 97 34.87 -13.29 2.83
CA LEU A 97 34.03 -14.10 1.96
C LEU A 97 34.55 -15.53 1.86
N SER A 98 33.63 -16.50 1.88
CA SER A 98 33.94 -17.87 1.46
C SER A 98 34.22 -17.94 -0.05
N ALA A 99 34.87 -19.02 -0.49
CA ALA A 99 35.12 -19.25 -1.91
C ALA A 99 33.81 -19.30 -2.74
N ALA A 100 32.71 -19.77 -2.15
CA ALA A 100 31.40 -19.83 -2.79
C ALA A 100 30.76 -18.44 -2.94
N GLU A 101 30.87 -17.59 -1.91
CA GLU A 101 30.38 -16.22 -1.95
C GLU A 101 31.20 -15.34 -2.88
N MET A 102 32.53 -15.53 -2.90
CA MET A 102 33.40 -14.86 -3.87
C MET A 102 33.03 -15.23 -5.31
N LYS A 103 32.73 -16.50 -5.58
CA LYS A 103 32.27 -16.92 -6.90
C LYS A 103 30.93 -16.26 -7.25
N ARG A 104 29.95 -16.25 -6.33
CA ARG A 104 28.65 -15.59 -6.56
C ARG A 104 28.77 -14.09 -6.81
N ALA A 105 29.62 -13.40 -6.05
CA ALA A 105 29.87 -11.97 -6.24
C ALA A 105 30.43 -11.68 -7.64
N LEU A 106 31.36 -12.51 -8.11
CA LEU A 106 31.92 -12.37 -9.45
C LEU A 106 30.89 -12.75 -10.53
N ASP A 107 30.15 -13.85 -10.38
CA ASP A 107 29.13 -14.29 -11.35
C ASP A 107 28.02 -13.23 -11.53
N GLY A 108 27.68 -12.48 -10.47
CA GLY A 108 26.77 -11.33 -10.54
C GLY A 108 27.34 -10.12 -11.28
N ALA A 109 28.66 -9.90 -11.25
CA ALA A 109 29.33 -8.77 -11.90
C ALA A 109 29.45 -8.91 -13.43
N VAL A 110 29.53 -10.15 -13.95
CA VAL A 110 29.81 -10.41 -15.38
C VAL A 110 28.71 -9.90 -16.32
N VAL A 111 27.54 -9.51 -15.82
CA VAL A 111 26.39 -9.12 -16.64
C VAL A 111 26.47 -7.68 -17.17
N ASP A 112 27.45 -6.85 -16.75
CA ASP A 112 27.50 -5.44 -17.22
C ASP A 112 28.91 -4.97 -17.63
N PRO A 113 29.29 -5.09 -18.92
CA PRO A 113 30.55 -4.56 -19.42
C PRO A 113 30.51 -3.06 -19.77
N SER A 114 29.49 -2.27 -19.40
CA SER A 114 29.39 -0.88 -19.89
C SER A 114 29.04 0.22 -18.89
N SER A 115 29.62 0.22 -17.69
CA SER A 115 29.61 1.42 -16.83
C SER A 115 31.02 1.82 -16.42
N THR A 116 31.78 2.32 -17.40
CA THR A 116 32.90 3.23 -17.15
C THR A 116 32.33 4.64 -17.21
N ASP A 117 31.81 5.15 -16.10
CA ASP A 117 31.59 6.58 -15.93
C ASP A 117 32.37 7.05 -14.70
N SER A 118 33.46 7.76 -14.98
CA SER A 118 34.25 8.48 -14.00
C SER A 118 33.71 9.90 -13.95
N GLY A 119 33.07 10.28 -12.84
CA GLY A 119 32.55 11.63 -12.63
C GLY A 119 32.48 11.97 -11.13
N ASP A 120 33.51 12.68 -10.67
CA ASP A 120 33.80 13.10 -9.29
C ASP A 120 32.69 13.97 -8.63
N PRO A 121 32.55 13.97 -7.29
CA PRO A 121 31.45 14.62 -6.57
C PRO A 121 31.77 16.05 -6.13
N LYS A 122 31.00 17.05 -6.60
CA LYS A 122 30.88 18.35 -5.92
C LYS A 122 29.72 19.16 -6.50
N THR A 123 28.68 19.41 -5.71
CA THR A 123 28.37 20.73 -5.10
C THR A 123 26.91 20.81 -4.64
N ALA A 124 26.77 21.09 -3.33
CA ALA A 124 25.80 22.00 -2.72
C ALA A 124 24.29 21.80 -2.98
N SER A 125 23.60 21.41 -1.89
CA SER A 125 22.27 21.93 -1.55
C SER A 125 22.22 23.44 -1.78
N PRO A 126 21.08 23.94 -2.30
CA PRO A 126 20.33 24.88 -1.46
C PRO A 126 18.79 24.78 -1.58
N LEU A 127 18.15 25.19 -0.49
CA LEU A 127 16.76 25.70 -0.35
C LEU A 127 15.61 24.69 -0.59
N ALA A 128 14.75 24.34 0.38
CA ALA A 128 13.99 25.18 1.32
C ALA A 128 13.28 26.35 0.61
N GLY A 129 12.18 26.06 -0.08
CA GLY A 129 11.38 27.10 -0.75
C GLY A 129 10.11 26.62 -1.46
N THR A 130 9.39 25.62 -0.96
CA THR A 130 8.14 25.13 -1.61
C THR A 130 7.04 24.78 -0.63
N ALA A 131 6.87 25.58 0.44
CA ALA A 131 5.71 25.48 1.34
C ALA A 131 4.83 26.73 1.32
N ASP A 132 5.35 27.88 0.88
CA ASP A 132 4.60 29.15 0.86
C ASP A 132 3.87 29.40 -0.47
N GLU A 133 4.26 28.75 -1.57
CA GLU A 133 3.69 29.01 -2.91
C GLU A 133 2.38 28.23 -3.18
N ILE A 134 2.09 27.18 -2.39
CA ILE A 134 0.86 26.38 -2.55
C ILE A 134 -0.33 27.02 -1.81
N ALA A 135 -0.07 27.83 -0.77
CA ALA A 135 -1.13 28.48 0.01
C ALA A 135 -1.85 29.60 -0.77
N GLU A 136 -1.19 30.24 -1.75
CA GLU A 136 -1.79 31.34 -2.51
C GLU A 136 -2.63 30.87 -3.71
N GLN A 137 -2.37 29.67 -4.27
CA GLN A 137 -3.18 29.13 -5.37
C GLN A 137 -4.55 28.60 -4.91
N VAL A 138 -4.66 28.06 -3.69
CA VAL A 138 -5.93 27.48 -3.19
C VAL A 138 -6.95 28.57 -2.79
N THR A 139 -6.47 29.77 -2.39
CA THR A 139 -7.36 30.87 -2.00
C THR A 139 -7.92 31.65 -3.18
N ALA A 140 -7.32 31.55 -4.38
CA ALA A 140 -7.83 32.17 -5.60
C ALA A 140 -9.02 31.39 -6.20
N GLU A 141 -9.06 30.06 -6.04
CA GLU A 141 -10.10 29.22 -6.66
C GLU A 141 -11.40 29.15 -5.83
N THR A 142 -11.37 29.47 -4.53
CA THR A 142 -12.58 29.47 -3.67
C THR A 142 -13.40 30.77 -3.69
N LYS A 143 -13.02 31.77 -4.49
CA LYS A 143 -13.78 33.02 -4.66
C LYS A 143 -14.54 33.11 -6.01
N ALA A 144 -14.40 32.10 -6.87
CA ALA A 144 -15.03 32.08 -8.19
C ALA A 144 -16.09 30.97 -8.38
N ALA A 145 -16.50 30.29 -7.30
CA ALA A 145 -17.63 29.35 -7.28
C ALA A 145 -18.78 29.88 -6.43
#